data_AF-A0A956TP84-F1
#
_entry.id   AF-A0A956TP84-F1
#
_cell.length_a   1.000
_cell.length_b   1.000
_cell.length_c   1.000
_cell.angle_alpha   90.00
_cell.angle_beta   90.00
_cell.angle_gamma   90.00
#
_symmetry.space_group_name_H-M   'P 1'
#
loop_
_entity.id
_entity.type
_entity.pdbx_description
1 polymer ?
#
loop_
_entity_poly.entity_id
_entity_poly.type
_entity_poly.pdbx_seq_one_letter_code
_entity_poly.pdbx_strand_id
1 'polypeptide(L)'
;MRKMVRNSALAFTLALLLSPVQAQSPSPAQSNASGAASQAVEDRPIKDKWALVIGVDRFEDPTIPTLQFSAKDARDFADFLVTRGNFQKDHVLVLLNEQATDDNIKKALGDDWLPRRVLPDDLVVIYASSHGSPKEIDVAQDNFLIAYNTHRDSLFATGLRLHDLANTVKHRTGCDRIVLLLDACNSGAAEAGGKGLFRPGNFKLENE
;
A
#
# COMPACT_ATOMS: atom_id res chain seq x y z
N MET A 1 -29.50 84.08 0.87
CA MET A 1 -30.30 83.70 2.06
C MET A 1 -29.76 82.39 2.64
N ARG A 2 -29.35 82.42 3.93
CA ARG A 2 -29.30 81.30 4.91
C ARG A 2 -28.42 80.08 4.56
N LYS A 3 -27.55 79.53 5.42
CA LYS A 3 -27.12 79.81 6.79
C LYS A 3 -25.76 79.11 6.99
N MET A 4 -24.83 79.84 7.60
CA MET A 4 -23.64 79.40 8.32
C MET A 4 -24.06 78.89 9.71
N VAL A 5 -23.53 77.75 10.20
CA VAL A 5 -23.26 77.53 11.64
C VAL A 5 -22.07 76.58 11.81
N ARG A 6 -21.03 77.11 12.48
CA ARG A 6 -19.85 76.45 13.05
C ARG A 6 -20.22 75.76 14.37
N ASN A 7 -19.48 74.72 14.77
CA ASN A 7 -19.15 74.34 16.16
C ASN A 7 -18.38 73.01 16.13
N SER A 8 -17.41 72.69 16.97
CA SER A 8 -16.75 73.37 18.08
C SER A 8 -15.37 72.74 18.21
N ALA A 9 -14.34 73.57 18.40
CA ALA A 9 -13.04 73.11 18.88
C ALA A 9 -13.15 72.89 20.39
N LEU A 10 -12.85 71.68 20.87
CA LEU A 10 -12.56 71.41 22.27
C LEU A 10 -11.05 71.23 22.42
N ALA A 11 -10.44 72.18 23.13
CA ALA A 11 -9.10 72.03 23.68
C ALA A 11 -9.18 71.10 24.90
N PHE A 12 -8.33 70.07 24.94
CA PHE A 12 -8.04 69.33 26.15
C PHE A 12 -6.52 69.28 26.34
N THR A 13 -6.08 70.05 27.32
CA THR A 13 -4.74 70.09 27.88
C THR A 13 -4.47 68.75 28.58
N LEU A 14 -3.56 67.94 28.02
CA LEU A 14 -3.13 66.69 28.63
C LEU A 14 -1.82 66.93 29.39
N ALA A 15 -1.92 66.89 30.73
CA ALA A 15 -0.78 66.95 31.63
C ALA A 15 0.09 65.68 31.46
N LEU A 16 1.39 65.86 31.23
CA LEU A 16 2.39 64.80 31.32
C LEU A 16 2.53 64.34 32.77
N LEU A 17 2.13 63.11 33.07
CA LEU A 17 2.61 62.35 34.22
C LEU A 17 3.62 61.32 33.71
N LEU A 18 4.91 61.58 33.92
CA LEU A 18 5.96 60.57 33.73
C LEU A 18 5.78 59.48 34.79
N SER A 19 5.32 58.30 34.35
CA SER A 19 5.49 57.06 35.12
C SER A 19 6.80 56.40 34.68
N PRO A 20 7.59 55.81 35.60
CA PRO A 20 8.81 55.11 35.22
C PRO A 20 8.45 53.87 34.37
N VAL A 21 9.09 53.74 33.21
CA VAL A 21 9.08 52.53 32.39
C VAL A 21 9.76 51.42 33.20
N GLN A 22 8.98 50.54 33.80
CA GLN A 22 9.49 49.26 34.28
C GLN A 22 9.73 48.37 33.07
N ALA A 23 11.00 48.06 32.80
CA ALA A 23 11.41 47.10 31.80
C ALA A 23 10.81 45.72 32.18
N GLN A 24 9.72 45.35 31.52
CA GLN A 24 9.20 43.99 31.57
C GLN A 24 10.09 43.11 30.70
N SER A 25 10.72 42.12 31.33
CA SER A 25 11.43 41.03 30.67
C SER A 25 10.53 40.38 29.62
N PRO A 26 11.04 39.98 28.44
CA PRO A 26 10.22 39.30 27.45
C PRO A 26 9.68 37.99 28.05
N SER A 27 8.35 37.87 28.08
CA SER A 27 7.69 36.59 28.33
C SER A 27 8.18 35.58 27.30
N PRO A 28 8.50 34.33 27.68
CA PRO A 28 8.76 33.30 26.70
C PRO A 28 7.50 33.13 25.85
N ALA A 29 7.67 33.25 24.54
CA ALA A 29 6.65 33.01 23.55
C ALA A 29 5.91 31.70 23.88
N GLN A 30 4.60 31.79 24.08
CA GLN A 30 3.75 30.61 24.02
C GLN A 30 3.87 30.05 22.60
N SER A 31 4.70 29.02 22.46
CA SER A 31 4.69 28.16 21.30
C SER A 31 3.30 27.52 21.26
N ASN A 32 2.43 28.00 20.39
CA ASN A 32 1.34 27.20 19.86
C ASN A 32 1.98 26.06 19.06
N ALA A 33 2.49 25.06 19.78
CA ALA A 33 2.70 23.75 19.24
C ALA A 33 1.28 23.23 18.95
N SER A 34 0.86 23.40 17.70
CA SER A 34 -0.16 22.57 17.11
C SER A 34 0.27 21.13 17.39
N GLY A 35 -0.36 20.54 18.41
CA GLY A 35 -0.25 19.14 18.68
C GLY A 35 -0.83 18.44 17.47
N ALA A 36 0.04 18.07 16.53
CA ALA A 36 -0.19 16.91 15.71
C ALA A 36 -0.35 15.77 16.71
N ALA A 37 -1.60 15.54 17.14
CA ALA A 37 -1.97 14.32 17.79
C ALA A 37 -1.61 13.23 16.78
N SER A 38 -0.42 12.65 16.95
CA SER A 38 -0.16 11.30 16.46
C SER A 38 -1.33 10.50 16.97
N GLN A 39 -2.25 10.13 16.08
CA GLN A 39 -3.29 9.19 16.45
C GLN A 39 -2.55 8.00 17.06
N ALA A 40 -2.77 7.77 18.35
CA ALA A 40 -2.28 6.57 18.98
C ALA A 40 -2.84 5.43 18.13
N VAL A 41 -1.96 4.55 17.64
CA VAL A 41 -2.42 3.32 17.01
C VAL A 41 -3.18 2.58 18.11
N GLU A 42 -4.51 2.68 18.10
CA GLU A 42 -5.32 1.98 19.08
C GLU A 42 -5.08 0.48 18.86
N ASP A 43 -4.57 -0.18 19.88
CA ASP A 43 -4.38 -1.63 19.91
C ASP A 43 -5.76 -2.30 20.05
N ARG A 44 -6.53 -2.28 18.96
CA ARG A 44 -7.85 -2.95 18.91
C ARG A 44 -7.61 -4.45 18.63
N PRO A 45 -8.37 -5.35 19.29
CA PRO A 45 -8.21 -6.79 19.09
C PRO A 45 -8.64 -7.22 17.69
N ILE A 46 -7.93 -8.20 17.11
CA ILE A 46 -8.31 -8.84 15.85
C ILE A 46 -9.61 -9.64 16.07
N LYS A 47 -10.65 -9.34 15.28
CA LYS A 47 -11.96 -10.00 15.40
C LYS A 47 -12.07 -11.28 14.59
N ASP A 48 -11.63 -11.26 13.34
CA ASP A 48 -11.53 -12.43 12.48
C ASP A 48 -10.26 -12.39 11.62
N LYS A 49 -9.97 -13.50 10.91
CA LYS A 49 -8.81 -13.62 10.04
C LYS A 49 -9.19 -14.17 8.67
N TRP A 50 -8.77 -13.48 7.62
CA TRP A 50 -9.03 -13.81 6.22
C TRP A 50 -7.73 -13.92 5.44
N ALA A 51 -7.65 -14.86 4.49
CA ALA A 51 -6.44 -15.03 3.70
C ALA A 51 -6.69 -15.28 2.22
N LEU A 52 -6.05 -14.47 1.37
CA LEU A 52 -5.89 -14.76 -0.05
C LEU A 52 -4.51 -15.37 -0.27
N VAL A 53 -4.48 -16.62 -0.74
CA VAL A 53 -3.24 -17.39 -0.91
C VAL A 53 -3.07 -17.72 -2.39
N ILE A 54 -1.97 -17.25 -2.98
CA ILE A 54 -1.70 -17.29 -4.42
C ILE A 54 -0.44 -18.09 -4.67
N GLY A 55 -0.50 -19.07 -5.57
CA GLY A 55 0.64 -19.89 -5.96
C GLY A 55 0.67 -20.14 -7.46
N VAL A 56 1.70 -19.67 -8.15
CA VAL A 56 1.85 -19.83 -9.60
C VAL A 56 3.21 -20.41 -9.91
N ASP A 57 3.22 -21.63 -10.45
CA ASP A 57 4.44 -22.33 -10.85
C ASP A 57 4.50 -22.64 -12.35
N ARG A 58 3.40 -22.40 -13.07
CA ARG A 58 3.34 -22.43 -14.53
C ARG A 58 2.55 -21.24 -15.05
N PHE A 59 2.84 -20.85 -16.28
CA PHE A 59 2.33 -19.62 -16.89
C PHE A 59 1.77 -19.94 -18.27
N GLU A 60 0.75 -19.19 -18.67
CA GLU A 60 0.17 -19.24 -20.01
C GLU A 60 1.17 -18.75 -21.06
N ASP A 61 1.93 -17.70 -20.73
CA ASP A 61 3.03 -17.21 -21.55
C ASP A 61 4.23 -18.20 -21.46
N PRO A 62 4.55 -18.93 -22.54
CA PRO A 62 5.60 -19.96 -22.51
C PRO A 62 7.01 -19.37 -22.41
N THR A 63 7.16 -18.05 -22.55
CA THR A 63 8.47 -17.39 -22.38
C THR A 63 8.83 -17.23 -20.92
N ILE A 64 7.84 -17.25 -20.01
CA ILE A 64 8.03 -17.17 -18.56
C ILE A 64 8.44 -18.56 -18.05
N PRO A 65 9.62 -18.70 -17.39
CA PRO A 65 10.06 -19.98 -16.85
C PRO A 65 9.06 -20.53 -15.83
N THR A 66 8.92 -21.85 -15.78
CA THR A 66 8.15 -22.51 -14.73
C THR A 66 8.95 -22.56 -13.42
N LEU A 67 8.24 -22.49 -12.29
CA LEU A 67 8.80 -22.73 -10.96
C LEU A 67 8.50 -24.17 -10.53
N GLN A 68 9.22 -24.67 -9.53
CA GLN A 68 9.03 -26.05 -9.07
C GLN A 68 8.07 -26.16 -7.88
N PHE A 69 8.03 -25.14 -7.00
CA PHE A 69 7.42 -25.28 -5.68
C PHE A 69 6.33 -24.25 -5.38
N SER A 70 6.13 -23.21 -6.21
CA SER A 70 5.25 -22.10 -5.84
C SER A 70 3.80 -22.47 -5.54
N ALA A 71 3.17 -23.38 -6.30
CA ALA A 71 1.82 -23.83 -5.95
C ALA A 71 1.80 -24.81 -4.77
N LYS A 72 2.92 -25.49 -4.48
CA LYS A 72 3.06 -26.31 -3.28
C LYS A 72 3.22 -25.44 -2.03
N ASP A 73 4.11 -24.44 -2.08
CA ASP A 73 4.35 -23.49 -0.99
C ASP A 73 3.04 -22.78 -0.59
N ALA A 74 2.23 -22.36 -1.58
CA ALA A 74 0.92 -21.78 -1.35
C ALA A 74 -0.07 -22.75 -0.66
N ARG A 75 -0.12 -24.03 -1.07
CA ARG A 75 -0.97 -25.03 -0.41
C ARG A 75 -0.53 -25.27 1.04
N ASP A 76 0.76 -25.48 1.25
CA ASP A 76 1.32 -25.74 2.58
C ASP A 76 1.09 -24.53 3.51
N PHE A 77 1.18 -23.31 2.98
CA PHE A 77 0.88 -22.10 3.75
C PHE A 77 -0.61 -21.99 4.09
N ALA A 78 -1.51 -22.27 3.14
CA ALA A 78 -2.95 -22.30 3.42
C ALA A 78 -3.29 -23.34 4.51
N ASP A 79 -2.70 -24.53 4.42
CA ASP A 79 -2.88 -25.58 5.42
C ASP A 79 -2.33 -25.16 6.79
N PHE A 80 -1.18 -24.48 6.84
CA PHE A 80 -0.65 -23.89 8.06
C PHE A 80 -1.59 -22.86 8.67
N LEU A 81 -2.17 -21.95 7.87
CA LEU A 81 -3.10 -20.93 8.35
C LEU A 81 -4.31 -21.56 9.04
N VAL A 82 -4.87 -22.62 8.47
CA VAL A 82 -6.03 -23.32 9.04
C VAL A 82 -5.65 -24.13 10.28
N THR A 83 -4.55 -24.90 10.23
CA THR A 83 -4.20 -25.87 11.28
C THR A 83 -3.45 -25.28 12.47
N ARG A 84 -2.73 -24.17 12.27
CA ARG A 84 -1.86 -23.53 13.27
C ARG A 84 -2.10 -22.03 13.38
N GLY A 85 -2.44 -21.36 12.27
CA GLY A 85 -2.75 -19.93 12.24
C GLY A 85 -4.12 -19.57 12.81
N ASN A 86 -4.97 -20.57 13.09
CA ASN A 86 -6.32 -20.41 13.65
C ASN A 86 -7.25 -19.59 12.73
N PHE A 87 -7.09 -19.75 11.41
CA PHE A 87 -8.02 -19.25 10.39
C PHE A 87 -9.15 -20.27 10.19
N GLN A 88 -10.37 -19.77 9.95
CA GLN A 88 -11.46 -20.66 9.52
C GLN A 88 -11.19 -21.16 8.10
N LYS A 89 -11.57 -22.41 7.80
CA LYS A 89 -11.27 -23.03 6.52
C LYS A 89 -11.89 -22.29 5.33
N ASP A 90 -13.09 -21.77 5.50
CA ASP A 90 -13.83 -20.96 4.52
C ASP A 90 -13.37 -19.50 4.46
N HIS A 91 -12.45 -19.08 5.35
CA HIS A 91 -11.82 -17.76 5.35
C HIS A 91 -10.48 -17.75 4.60
N VAL A 92 -10.07 -18.88 4.01
CA VAL A 92 -8.85 -19.02 3.23
C VAL A 92 -9.21 -19.35 1.78
N LEU A 93 -9.04 -18.38 0.88
CA LEU A 93 -9.17 -18.59 -0.56
C LEU A 93 -7.80 -18.90 -1.16
N VAL A 94 -7.70 -20.02 -1.85
CA VAL A 94 -6.47 -20.46 -2.51
C VAL A 94 -6.67 -20.40 -4.02
N LEU A 95 -5.83 -19.64 -4.71
CA LEU A 95 -5.79 -19.53 -6.17
C LEU A 95 -4.46 -20.08 -6.66
N LEU A 96 -4.52 -21.14 -7.47
CA LEU A 96 -3.32 -21.82 -7.95
C LEU A 96 -3.31 -21.91 -9.48
N ASN A 97 -2.17 -21.57 -10.08
CA ASN A 97 -1.92 -21.70 -11.52
C ASN A 97 -3.08 -21.15 -12.35
N GLU A 98 -3.78 -21.96 -13.15
CA GLU A 98 -4.88 -21.53 -14.03
C GLU A 98 -5.99 -20.76 -13.30
N GLN A 99 -6.12 -20.94 -11.98
CA GLN A 99 -7.07 -20.20 -11.15
C GLN A 99 -6.52 -18.84 -10.68
N ALA A 100 -5.20 -18.71 -10.59
CA ALA A 100 -4.48 -17.49 -10.20
C ALA A 100 -4.28 -16.56 -11.41
N THR A 101 -5.36 -16.27 -12.13
CA THR A 101 -5.38 -15.22 -13.15
C THR A 101 -5.43 -13.84 -12.50
N ASP A 102 -4.97 -12.83 -13.22
CA ASP A 102 -5.05 -11.44 -12.75
C ASP A 102 -6.50 -11.03 -12.44
N ASP A 103 -7.47 -11.43 -13.26
CA ASP A 103 -8.90 -11.19 -13.06
C ASP A 103 -9.44 -11.86 -11.78
N ASN A 104 -9.14 -13.14 -11.54
CA ASN A 104 -9.61 -13.83 -10.33
C ASN A 104 -9.00 -13.22 -9.07
N ILE A 105 -7.73 -12.83 -9.11
CA ILE A 105 -7.05 -12.17 -7.99
C ILE A 105 -7.68 -10.79 -7.73
N LYS A 106 -7.88 -9.98 -8.79
CA LYS A 106 -8.54 -8.67 -8.69
C LYS A 106 -9.96 -8.78 -8.15
N LYS A 107 -10.75 -9.74 -8.62
CA LYS A 107 -12.11 -10.02 -8.09
C LYS A 107 -12.09 -10.41 -6.63
N ALA A 108 -11.14 -11.25 -6.22
CA ALA A 108 -10.99 -11.65 -4.82
C ALA A 108 -10.67 -10.45 -3.91
N LEU A 109 -9.78 -9.58 -4.36
CA LEU A 109 -9.37 -8.38 -3.62
C LEU A 109 -10.45 -7.29 -3.59
N GLY A 110 -11.09 -7.06 -4.74
CA GLY A 110 -11.77 -5.79 -5.05
C GLY A 110 -13.27 -5.87 -5.21
N ASP A 111 -13.85 -7.02 -5.57
CA ASP A 111 -15.28 -7.08 -5.98
C ASP A 111 -16.11 -8.10 -5.21
N ASP A 112 -15.64 -9.34 -5.08
CA ASP A 112 -16.54 -10.46 -4.73
C ASP A 112 -16.16 -11.22 -3.46
N TRP A 113 -14.87 -11.32 -3.14
CA TRP A 113 -14.43 -12.15 -2.03
C TRP A 113 -14.22 -11.38 -0.72
N LEU A 114 -13.12 -10.62 -0.61
CA LEU A 114 -12.78 -9.86 0.59
C LEU A 114 -13.77 -8.72 0.90
N PRO A 115 -14.19 -7.86 -0.06
CA PRO A 115 -15.06 -6.71 0.24
C PRO A 115 -16.43 -7.07 0.80
N ARG A 116 -16.88 -8.32 0.59
CA ARG A 116 -18.19 -8.81 1.06
C ARG A 116 -18.13 -9.52 2.42
N ARG A 117 -16.93 -9.72 2.97
CA ARG A 117 -16.70 -10.62 4.11
C ARG A 117 -15.83 -10.00 5.21
N VAL A 118 -14.81 -9.25 4.83
CA VAL A 118 -13.86 -8.62 5.76
C VAL A 118 -14.49 -7.38 6.40
N LEU A 119 -14.29 -7.24 7.71
CA LEU A 119 -14.66 -6.06 8.49
C LEU A 119 -13.43 -5.24 8.93
N PRO A 120 -13.60 -3.95 9.31
CA PRO A 120 -12.48 -3.08 9.66
C PRO A 120 -11.56 -3.56 10.80
N ASP A 121 -12.06 -4.40 11.70
CA ASP A 121 -11.30 -4.94 12.84
C ASP A 121 -10.72 -6.35 12.62
N ASP A 122 -10.83 -6.88 11.41
CA ASP A 122 -10.26 -8.16 11.05
C ASP A 122 -8.75 -8.06 10.74
N LEU A 123 -8.15 -9.20 10.44
CA LEU A 123 -6.82 -9.33 9.86
C LEU A 123 -6.94 -9.94 8.46
N VAL A 124 -6.33 -9.30 7.46
CA VAL A 124 -6.19 -9.87 6.11
C VAL A 124 -4.74 -10.26 5.86
N VAL A 125 -4.53 -11.52 5.49
CA VAL A 125 -3.25 -12.03 5.01
C VAL A 125 -3.31 -12.21 3.50
N ILE A 126 -2.34 -11.67 2.79
CA ILE A 126 -2.11 -11.98 1.39
C ILE A 126 -0.78 -12.71 1.32
N TYR A 127 -0.80 -13.96 0.85
CA TYR A 127 0.40 -14.72 0.56
C TYR A 127 0.50 -14.93 -0.94
N ALA A 128 1.67 -14.69 -1.52
CA ALA A 128 1.93 -14.95 -2.91
C ALA A 128 3.30 -15.61 -3.13
N SER A 129 3.29 -16.76 -3.81
CA SER A 129 4.50 -17.42 -4.32
C SER A 129 4.42 -17.50 -5.84
N SER A 130 5.29 -16.76 -6.53
CA SER A 130 5.35 -16.68 -8.00
C SER A 130 6.66 -15.98 -8.42
N HIS A 131 6.82 -15.75 -9.72
CA HIS A 131 7.78 -14.77 -10.22
C HIS A 131 7.41 -13.34 -9.80
N GLY A 132 8.44 -12.51 -9.62
CA GLY A 132 8.33 -11.06 -9.57
C GLY A 132 9.00 -10.43 -10.79
N SER A 133 8.53 -9.26 -11.22
CA SER A 133 9.24 -8.45 -12.21
C SER A 133 10.45 -7.75 -11.56
N PRO A 134 11.60 -7.63 -12.26
CA PRO A 134 12.56 -6.58 -11.97
C PRO A 134 11.88 -5.21 -12.04
N LYS A 135 12.33 -4.22 -11.26
CA LYS A 135 11.81 -2.85 -11.39
C LYS A 135 12.18 -2.24 -12.73
N GLU A 136 13.35 -2.63 -13.23
CA GLU A 136 14.01 -2.07 -14.40
C GLU A 136 13.25 -2.33 -15.70
N ILE A 137 12.27 -3.24 -15.68
CA ILE A 137 11.44 -3.55 -16.86
C ILE A 137 10.17 -2.71 -16.95
N ASP A 138 9.85 -1.91 -15.94
CA ASP A 138 8.74 -0.95 -15.97
C ASP A 138 9.25 0.50 -16.00
N VAL A 139 8.57 1.37 -16.75
CA VAL A 139 8.96 2.78 -16.91
C VAL A 139 8.86 3.55 -15.59
N ALA A 140 7.90 3.19 -14.73
CA ALA A 140 7.72 3.76 -13.39
C ALA A 140 8.49 3.01 -12.30
N GLN A 141 9.25 1.97 -12.67
CA GLN A 141 10.02 1.12 -11.74
C GLN A 141 9.14 0.37 -10.72
N ASP A 142 7.90 0.04 -11.12
CA ASP A 142 6.98 -0.74 -10.29
C ASP A 142 7.38 -2.22 -10.23
N ASN A 143 7.10 -2.84 -9.08
CA ASN A 143 7.19 -4.28 -8.92
C ASN A 143 5.84 -4.92 -9.24
N PHE A 144 5.85 -5.95 -10.07
CA PHE A 144 4.69 -6.75 -10.41
C PHE A 144 4.85 -8.18 -9.88
N LEU A 145 3.78 -8.69 -9.27
CA LEU A 145 3.56 -10.11 -9.10
C LEU A 145 3.04 -10.69 -10.42
N ILE A 146 3.64 -11.78 -10.86
CA ILE A 146 3.27 -12.46 -12.11
C ILE A 146 2.13 -13.44 -11.82
N ALA A 147 0.98 -13.22 -12.44
CA ALA A 147 -0.17 -14.12 -12.43
C ALA A 147 -0.04 -15.16 -13.56
N TYR A 148 -0.90 -16.18 -13.56
CA TYR A 148 -0.85 -17.25 -14.56
C TYR A 148 -0.93 -16.74 -16.01
N ASN A 149 -1.82 -15.78 -16.26
CA ASN A 149 -2.07 -15.18 -17.58
C ASN A 149 -1.32 -13.86 -17.80
N THR A 150 -0.29 -13.57 -16.99
CA THR A 150 0.55 -12.40 -17.22
C THR A 150 1.40 -12.60 -18.46
N HIS A 151 1.44 -11.59 -19.33
CA HIS A 151 2.31 -11.54 -20.50
C HIS A 151 3.58 -10.76 -20.19
N ARG A 152 4.75 -11.34 -20.48
CA ARG A 152 6.07 -10.75 -20.20
C ARG A 152 6.22 -9.36 -20.82
N ASP A 153 5.72 -9.17 -22.03
CA ASP A 153 5.86 -7.92 -22.79
C ASP A 153 4.76 -6.89 -22.45
N SER A 154 3.82 -7.23 -21.55
CA SER A 154 2.69 -6.38 -21.17
C SER A 154 2.40 -6.41 -19.66
N LEU A 155 3.46 -6.27 -18.85
CA LEU A 155 3.35 -6.36 -17.39
C LEU A 155 2.44 -5.30 -16.76
N PHE A 156 2.45 -4.07 -17.26
CA PHE A 156 1.57 -3.03 -16.74
C PHE A 156 0.08 -3.39 -16.87
N ALA A 157 -0.29 -4.03 -17.99
CA ALA A 157 -1.68 -4.38 -18.27
C ALA A 157 -2.11 -5.69 -17.59
N THR A 158 -1.19 -6.67 -17.54
CA THR A 158 -1.53 -8.08 -17.19
C THR A 158 -0.86 -8.58 -15.91
N GLY A 159 0.09 -7.83 -15.36
CA GLY A 159 0.71 -8.09 -14.06
C GLY A 159 -0.05 -7.42 -12.91
N LEU A 160 0.28 -7.82 -11.68
CA LEU A 160 -0.33 -7.26 -10.48
C LEU A 160 0.70 -6.39 -9.75
N ARG A 161 0.50 -5.08 -9.75
CA ARG A 161 1.37 -4.17 -8.97
C ARG A 161 1.27 -4.54 -7.49
N LEU A 162 2.42 -4.81 -6.88
CA LEU A 162 2.51 -5.27 -5.50
C LEU A 162 1.95 -4.24 -4.50
N HIS A 163 2.17 -2.96 -4.76
CA HIS A 163 1.61 -1.87 -3.96
C HIS A 163 0.07 -1.83 -4.01
N ASP A 164 -0.54 -2.27 -5.11
CA ASP A 164 -2.00 -2.22 -5.26
C ASP A 164 -2.69 -3.33 -4.45
N LEU A 165 -1.99 -4.43 -4.13
CA LEU A 165 -2.58 -5.55 -3.40
C LEU A 165 -3.11 -5.12 -2.02
N ALA A 166 -2.24 -4.57 -1.18
CA ALA A 166 -2.62 -4.11 0.16
C ALA A 166 -3.54 -2.88 0.11
N ASN A 167 -3.28 -1.95 -0.81
CA ASN A 167 -4.11 -0.75 -0.93
C ASN A 167 -5.54 -1.07 -1.37
N THR A 168 -5.73 -2.04 -2.28
CA THR A 168 -7.06 -2.46 -2.70
C THR A 168 -7.84 -3.02 -1.52
N VAL A 169 -7.24 -3.90 -0.71
CA VAL A 169 -7.89 -4.42 0.50
C VAL A 169 -8.30 -3.27 1.42
N LYS A 170 -7.38 -2.36 1.74
CA LYS A 170 -7.65 -1.23 2.63
C LYS A 170 -8.83 -0.38 2.13
N HIS A 171 -8.82 0.01 0.86
CA HIS A 171 -9.85 0.90 0.30
C HIS A 171 -11.20 0.21 0.12
N ARG A 172 -11.21 -1.11 -0.15
CA ARG A 172 -12.44 -1.85 -0.47
C ARG A 172 -13.11 -2.48 0.74
N THR A 173 -12.36 -2.74 1.82
CA THR A 173 -12.87 -3.40 3.04
C THR A 173 -12.90 -2.49 4.27
N GLY A 174 -12.08 -1.42 4.30
CA GLY A 174 -11.85 -0.62 5.50
C GLY A 174 -10.94 -1.29 6.55
N CYS A 175 -10.47 -2.51 6.31
CA CYS A 175 -9.49 -3.19 7.16
C CYS A 175 -8.10 -2.58 6.96
N ASP A 176 -7.44 -2.22 8.06
CA ASP A 176 -6.10 -1.63 8.08
C ASP A 176 -5.01 -2.60 8.56
N ARG A 177 -5.39 -3.74 9.17
CA ARG A 177 -4.48 -4.83 9.51
C ARG A 177 -4.29 -5.78 8.33
N ILE A 178 -3.32 -5.46 7.50
CA ILE A 178 -3.00 -6.24 6.29
C ILE A 178 -1.56 -6.73 6.40
N VAL A 179 -1.36 -8.03 6.25
CA VAL A 179 -0.03 -8.65 6.19
C VAL A 179 0.18 -9.20 4.78
N LEU A 180 1.19 -8.68 4.09
CA LEU A 180 1.58 -9.14 2.76
C LEU A 180 2.87 -9.97 2.88
N LEU A 181 2.79 -11.27 2.58
CA LEU A 181 3.93 -12.18 2.53
C LEU A 181 4.21 -12.53 1.07
N LEU A 182 5.42 -12.24 0.63
CA LEU A 182 5.84 -12.38 -0.75
C LEU A 182 7.00 -13.34 -0.83
N ASP A 183 6.75 -14.49 -1.42
CA ASP A 183 7.75 -15.47 -1.79
C ASP A 183 7.98 -15.39 -3.31
N ALA A 184 8.46 -14.23 -3.73
CA ALA A 184 8.75 -13.87 -5.12
C ALA A 184 10.07 -13.07 -5.18
N CYS A 185 10.91 -13.30 -6.20
CA CYS A 185 12.17 -12.56 -6.33
C CYS A 185 11.94 -11.21 -7.02
N ASN A 186 12.61 -10.18 -6.51
CA ASN A 186 12.52 -8.79 -6.98
C ASN A 186 13.81 -8.31 -7.69
N SER A 187 14.77 -9.21 -7.89
CA SER A 187 16.10 -8.92 -8.42
C SER A 187 16.25 -9.74 -9.70
N GLY A 188 16.40 -9.09 -10.85
CA GLY A 188 16.49 -9.72 -12.17
C GLY A 188 17.71 -10.63 -12.37
N ALA A 189 17.82 -11.69 -11.58
CA ALA A 189 18.74 -12.81 -11.69
C ALA A 189 17.91 -14.10 -11.65
N ALA A 190 17.60 -14.67 -12.80
CA ALA A 190 16.91 -15.95 -12.93
C ALA A 190 17.92 -17.07 -13.26
N GLU A 191 18.53 -17.67 -12.24
CA GLU A 191 19.11 -19.01 -12.45
C GLU A 191 17.98 -20.04 -12.66
N ALA A 192 18.27 -21.19 -13.28
CA ALA A 192 17.29 -22.25 -13.42
C ALA A 192 16.76 -22.67 -12.04
N GLY A 193 15.47 -22.43 -11.78
CA GLY A 193 14.82 -22.65 -10.47
C GLY A 193 14.70 -21.41 -9.57
N GLY A 194 15.20 -20.25 -9.99
CA GLY A 194 15.01 -18.97 -9.29
C GLY A 194 13.73 -18.24 -9.69
N LYS A 195 13.19 -17.37 -8.81
CA LYS A 195 11.93 -16.64 -9.04
C LYS A 195 12.10 -15.29 -9.75
N GLY A 196 13.28 -14.95 -10.26
CA GLY A 196 13.51 -13.71 -11.04
C GLY A 196 13.10 -13.86 -12.51
N LEU A 197 12.84 -12.75 -13.21
CA LEU A 197 12.69 -12.71 -14.67
C LEU A 197 13.79 -11.85 -15.30
N PHE A 198 14.29 -12.25 -16.48
CA PHE A 198 15.28 -11.50 -17.25
C PHE A 198 14.69 -10.88 -18.52
N ARG A 199 15.26 -9.74 -18.94
CA ARG A 199 15.09 -9.16 -20.27
C ARG A 199 16.22 -9.62 -21.20
N PRO A 200 15.95 -10.22 -22.37
CA PRO A 200 16.92 -10.28 -23.45
C PRO A 200 17.15 -8.86 -23.99
N GLY A 201 18.33 -8.29 -23.80
CA GLY A 201 18.64 -6.91 -24.19
C GLY A 201 18.75 -6.73 -25.71
N ASN A 202 18.09 -5.71 -26.26
CA ASN A 202 18.34 -5.16 -27.60
C ASN A 202 19.07 -3.81 -27.51
N PHE A 203 20.20 -3.74 -26.81
CA PHE A 203 21.05 -2.55 -26.81
C PHE A 203 22.47 -2.95 -27.18
N LYS A 204 22.85 -2.72 -28.44
CA LYS A 204 24.25 -2.69 -28.85
C LYS A 204 24.77 -1.30 -28.54
N LEU A 205 25.65 -1.19 -27.55
CA LEU A 205 26.56 -0.06 -27.45
C LEU A 205 27.61 -0.26 -28.55
N GLU A 206 27.51 0.51 -29.62
CA GLU A 206 28.65 0.71 -30.52
C GLU A 206 29.69 1.52 -29.74
N ASN A 207 30.88 0.95 -29.60
CA ASN A 207 32.01 1.56 -28.91
C ASN A 207 32.63 2.66 -29.81
N GLU A 208 32.82 3.86 -29.26
CA GLU A 208 33.89 4.78 -29.67
C GLU A 208 35.00 4.76 -28.61
#